data_AF-A0A845X999-F1
#
_entry.id   AF-A0A845X999-F1
#
_cell.length_a   1.000
_cell.length_b   1.000
_cell.length_c   1.000
_cell.angle_alpha   90.00
_cell.angle_beta   90.00
_cell.angle_gamma   90.00
#
_symmetry.space_group_name_H-M   'P 1'
#
loop_
_entity.id
_entity.type
_entity.pdbx_description
1 polymer ?
#
loop_
_entity_poly.entity_id
_entity_poly.type
_entity_poly.pdbx_seq_one_letter_code
_entity_poly.pdbx_strand_id
1 'polypeptide(L)' 'MLEIKAAANLIAASDAILIAAGAGMGVDSGLPDFRGMGGLYNDYPPFAKLGKNYMEMT' A
#
# COMPACT_ATOMS: atom_id res chain seq x y z
N MET A 1 -2.10 -18.66 9.61
CA MET A 1 -2.23 -19.75 8.58
C MET A 1 -3.66 -20.27 8.47
N LEU A 2 -4.42 -20.31 9.57
CA LEU A 2 -5.85 -20.62 9.53
C LEU A 2 -6.62 -19.57 8.72
N GLU A 3 -6.24 -18.30 8.82
CA GLU A 3 -6.88 -17.18 8.10
C GLU A 3 -6.72 -17.31 6.58
N ILE A 4 -5.52 -17.67 6.12
CA ILE A 4 -5.23 -17.87 4.69
C ILE A 4 -6.06 -19.03 4.14
N LYS A 5 -6.17 -20.14 4.89
CA LYS A 5 -7.01 -21.28 4.49
C LYS A 5 -8.50 -20.91 4.43
N ALA A 6 -8.98 -20.12 5.39
CA ALA A 6 -10.36 -19.63 5.38
C ALA A 6 -10.63 -18.72 4.19
N ALA A 7 -9.72 -17.78 3.89
CA ALA A 7 -9.83 -16.90 2.72
C ALA A 7 -9.83 -17.69 1.41
N ALA A 8 -8.94 -18.68 1.26
CA ALA A 8 -8.86 -19.54 0.08
C ALA A 8 -10.18 -20.32 -0.15
N ASN A 9 -10.78 -20.85 0.91
CA ASN A 9 -12.07 -21.55 0.81
C ASN A 9 -13.20 -20.61 0.37
N LEU A 10 -13.24 -19.39 0.90
CA LEU A 10 -14.23 -18.38 0.49
C LEU A 10 -14.06 -18.01 -0.98
N ILE A 11 -12.83 -17.77 -1.43
CA ILE A 11 -12.49 -17.50 -2.83
C ILE A 11 -12.98 -18.65 -3.73
N ALA A 12 -12.70 -19.91 -3.36
CA ALA A 12 -13.06 -21.07 -4.16
C ALA A 12 -14.58 -21.28 -4.29
N ALA A 13 -15.35 -20.86 -3.28
CA ALA A 13 -16.81 -20.98 -3.26
C ALA A 13 -17.55 -19.77 -3.84
N SER A 14 -16.84 -18.74 -4.31
CA SER A 14 -17.43 -17.48 -4.78
C SER A 14 -17.86 -17.58 -6.24
N ASP A 15 -19.08 -17.12 -6.57
CA ASP A 15 -19.52 -16.96 -7.96
C ASP A 15 -18.81 -15.81 -8.69
N ALA A 16 -18.41 -14.78 -7.95
CA ALA A 16 -17.68 -13.62 -8.45
C ALA A 16 -16.78 -13.02 -7.36
N ILE A 17 -15.70 -12.35 -7.77
CA ILE A 17 -14.73 -11.73 -6.88
C ILE A 17 -14.52 -10.26 -7.29
N LEU A 18 -14.62 -9.36 -6.33
CA LEU A 18 -14.21 -7.96 -6.46
C LEU A 18 -12.99 -7.71 -5.58
N ILE A 19 -11.88 -7.29 -6.18
CA ILE A 19 -10.67 -6.90 -5.45
C ILE A 19 -10.57 -5.38 -5.48
N ALA A 20 -10.81 -4.77 -4.33
CA ALA A 20 -10.48 -3.37 -4.11
C ALA A 20 -9.05 -3.27 -3.60
N ALA A 21 -8.23 -2.44 -4.25
CA ALA A 21 -6.84 -2.25 -3.88
C ALA A 21 -6.50 -0.78 -3.71
N GLY A 22 -5.61 -0.50 -2.74
CA GLY A 22 -5.01 0.82 -2.53
C GLY A 22 -3.54 0.84 -2.95
N ALA A 23 -2.90 2.00 -2.77
CA ALA A 23 -1.49 2.21 -3.11
C ALA A 23 -0.52 1.20 -2.45
N GLY A 24 -0.89 0.68 -1.28
CA GLY A 24 -0.11 -0.35 -0.58
C GLY A 24 0.14 -1.63 -1.39
N MET A 25 -0.71 -1.94 -2.38
CA MET A 25 -0.53 -3.12 -3.23
C MET A 25 0.66 -3.02 -4.18
N GLY A 26 1.22 -1.81 -4.40
CA GLY A 26 2.38 -1.59 -5.28
C GLY A 26 3.72 -1.37 -4.56
N VAL A 27 3.75 -1.45 -3.23
CA VAL A 27 4.96 -1.14 -2.43
C VAL A 27 6.09 -2.12 -2.72
N ASP A 28 5.77 -3.40 -2.87
CA ASP A 28 6.71 -4.46 -3.24
C ASP A 28 7.24 -4.33 -4.68
N SER A 29 6.55 -3.56 -5.53
CA SER A 29 6.97 -3.20 -6.88
C SER A 29 7.87 -1.96 -6.91
N GLY A 30 8.25 -1.42 -5.74
CA GLY A 30 9.12 -0.26 -5.60
C GLY A 30 8.42 1.08 -5.74
N LEU A 31 7.07 1.11 -5.85
CA LEU A 31 6.29 2.34 -5.80
C LEU A 31 5.92 2.62 -4.33
N PRO A 32 6.49 3.65 -3.69
CA PRO A 32 6.11 4.00 -2.33
C PRO A 32 4.64 4.40 -2.27
N ASP A 33 3.98 4.02 -1.19
CA ASP A 33 2.60 4.43 -0.94
C ASP A 33 2.55 5.89 -0.44
N PHE A 34 1.39 6.29 0.08
CA PHE A 34 1.21 7.64 0.61
C PHE A 34 1.51 7.75 2.11
N ARG A 35 1.24 6.69 2.88
CA ARG A 35 1.07 6.78 4.35
C ARG A 35 1.91 5.79 5.15
N GLY A 36 2.57 4.85 4.49
CA GLY A 36 3.52 3.93 5.10
C GLY A 36 4.88 4.58 5.33
N MET A 37 5.83 3.76 5.78
CA MET A 37 7.24 4.15 5.84
C MET A 37 7.80 4.30 4.42
N GLY A 38 8.56 5.36 4.17
CA GLY A 38 8.98 5.83 2.86
C GLY A 38 7.87 6.48 2.03
N GLY A 39 6.65 6.63 2.58
CA GLY A 39 5.48 7.11 1.87
C GLY A 39 5.48 8.62 1.62
N LEU A 40 4.73 9.07 0.61
CA LEU A 40 4.71 10.46 0.14
C LEU A 40 4.51 11.50 1.27
N TYR A 41 3.59 11.22 2.20
CA TYR A 41 3.19 12.16 3.26
C TYR A 41 4.01 12.05 4.55
N ASN A 42 4.87 11.03 4.66
CA ASN A 42 5.70 10.80 5.84
C ASN A 42 7.17 11.15 5.57
N ASP A 43 7.91 10.22 4.95
CA ASP A 43 9.37 10.21 4.85
C ASP A 43 9.84 9.89 3.41
N TYR A 44 9.13 10.45 2.43
CA TYR A 44 9.43 10.22 1.01
C TYR A 44 10.90 10.53 0.66
N PRO A 45 11.70 9.54 0.21
CA PRO A 45 13.14 9.71 0.09
C PRO A 45 13.60 10.88 -0.80
N PRO A 46 12.94 11.18 -1.94
CA PRO A 46 13.29 12.35 -2.74
C PRO A 46 13.11 13.69 -2.01
N PHE A 47 12.11 13.84 -1.13
CA PHE A 47 11.92 15.07 -0.35
C PHE A 47 12.83 15.14 0.86
N ALA A 48 13.05 14.00 1.54
CA ALA A 48 14.02 13.91 2.63
C ALA A 48 15.42 14.36 2.18
N LYS A 49 15.86 13.96 0.97
CA LYS A 49 17.13 14.41 0.37
C LYS A 49 17.22 15.92 0.15
N LEU A 50 16.08 16.59 0.00
CA LEU A 50 15.99 18.03 -0.20
C LEU A 50 15.75 18.80 1.11
N GLY A 51 15.63 18.10 2.25
CA GLY A 51 15.26 18.70 3.54
C GLY A 51 13.84 19.29 3.53
N LYS A 52 12.94 18.76 2.69
CA LYS A 52 11.56 19.24 2.52
C LYS A 52 10.58 18.19 3.01
N ASN A 53 9.42 18.66 3.50
CA ASN A 53 8.27 17.80 3.76
C ASN A 53 7.15 18.13 2.75
N TYR A 54 6.53 17.11 2.16
CA TYR A 54 5.39 17.30 1.23
C TYR A 54 4.25 18.11 1.87
N MET A 55 3.97 17.86 3.15
CA MET A 55 2.87 18.50 3.89
C MET A 55 3.10 19.99 4.15
N GLU A 56 4.30 20.50 3.90
CA GLU A 56 4.67 21.92 4.06
C GLU A 56 4.65 22.68 2.72
N MET A 57 4.30 22.01 1.60
CA MET A 57 4.33 22.60 0.26
C MET A 57 3.01 23.26 -0.18
N THR A 58 2.03 23.34 0.71
CA THR A 58 0.74 24.04 0.52
C THR A 58 0.68 25.29 1.38
#